data_AF-A0A9D7ID30-F1
#
_entry.id   AF-A0A9D7ID30-F1
#
_cell.length_a   1.000
_cell.length_b   1.000
_cell.length_c   1.000
_cell.angle_alpha   90.00
_cell.angle_beta   90.00
_cell.angle_gamma   90.00
#
_symmetry.space_group_name_H-M   'P 1'
#
loop_
_entity.id
_entity.type
_entity.pdbx_description
1 polymer ?
#
loop_
_entity_poly.entity_id
_entity_poly.type
_entity_poly.pdbx_seq_one_letter_code
_entity_poly.pdbx_strand_id
1 'polypeptide(L)'
;MKRDPSRLKVRSDLNLHPIQHEGENLILVEDPLGLIQGQLVLTQFAAALLSLMDGNQTLGELVEIVHQATQKKVPPDVIRRHIDELAQCGLMEDEKYFDSRQAVFDDFKRRESLTFRNAGTTYPGKADELRPWLDRILDSSTPSMPHPPRLIIAPHIDFRVNTETYGKAYSQLKGHGYDRVILMGTGHSIRDGLYCPTWKDLSSPLGTSPTDKEAVQLLMSSGDGILSDNDYAHHGEHALEFQIIFLQHLLGTGDFEVIPILCGSLHSYLCGGQRKEFIEDTQAFLEALRLLVNQPGKRTLVVGGIDFSHVGTRFSHSNLGIGDAGGNSMPRSGFDRCFHRVGCRQVLEG
;
A
#
# COMPACT_ATOMS: atom_id res chain seq x y z
N MET A 1 -1.84 18.55 -18.46
CA MET A 1 -1.34 19.90 -18.16
C MET A 1 0.15 19.92 -18.46
N LYS A 2 0.64 20.76 -19.39
CA LYS A 2 2.08 20.79 -19.71
C LYS A 2 2.85 21.34 -18.51
N ARG A 3 3.82 20.58 -18.01
CA ARG A 3 4.63 20.98 -16.86
C ARG A 3 5.52 22.15 -17.22
N ASP A 4 5.67 23.09 -16.29
CA ASP A 4 6.71 24.10 -16.35
C ASP A 4 8.05 23.46 -15.90
N PRO A 5 9.03 23.28 -16.80
CA PRO A 5 10.30 22.64 -16.46
C PRO A 5 11.15 23.46 -15.48
N SER A 6 10.79 24.73 -15.22
CA SER A 6 11.44 25.54 -14.18
C SER A 6 10.97 25.21 -12.76
N ARG A 7 9.86 24.47 -12.62
CA ARG A 7 9.27 24.07 -11.34
C ARG A 7 9.76 22.69 -10.91
N LEU A 8 10.36 22.65 -9.74
CA LEU A 8 11.00 21.47 -9.16
C LEU A 8 9.97 20.66 -8.39
N LYS A 9 9.81 19.39 -8.76
CA LYS A 9 8.83 18.50 -8.15
C LYS A 9 9.45 17.14 -7.86
N VAL A 10 9.34 16.72 -6.61
CA VAL A 10 9.73 15.39 -6.13
C VAL A 10 8.63 14.39 -6.41
N ARG A 11 9.02 13.14 -6.66
CA ARG A 11 8.12 12.01 -6.79
C ARG A 11 7.23 11.88 -5.56
N SER A 12 5.93 12.01 -5.79
CA SER A 12 4.90 11.89 -4.76
C SER A 12 4.65 10.44 -4.30
N ASP A 13 5.17 9.46 -5.04
CA ASP A 13 5.02 8.03 -4.76
C ASP A 13 6.09 7.45 -3.81
N LEU A 14 7.11 8.22 -3.43
CA LEU A 14 8.16 7.78 -2.51
C LEU A 14 7.69 7.77 -1.05
N ASN A 15 8.15 6.77 -0.29
CA ASN A 15 7.98 6.74 1.16
C ASN A 15 9.31 7.09 1.84
N LEU A 16 9.26 7.99 2.83
CA LEU A 16 10.42 8.47 3.55
C LEU A 16 10.36 8.00 5.00
N HIS A 17 11.34 7.20 5.41
CA HIS A 17 11.38 6.60 6.74
C HIS A 17 12.59 7.12 7.54
N PRO A 18 12.40 7.74 8.71
CA PRO A 18 13.53 8.13 9.55
C PRO A 18 14.23 6.89 10.10
N ILE A 19 15.54 6.85 9.98
CA ILE A 19 16.40 5.77 10.49
C ILE A 19 17.59 6.34 11.27
N GLN A 20 18.13 5.52 12.17
CA GLN A 20 19.40 5.80 12.82
C GLN A 20 20.44 4.79 12.33
N HIS A 21 21.56 5.27 11.78
CA HIS A 21 22.62 4.43 11.25
C HIS A 21 23.98 5.03 11.61
N GLU A 22 24.86 4.23 12.22
CA GLU A 22 26.20 4.68 12.69
C GLU A 22 26.17 5.94 13.58
N GLY A 23 25.08 6.11 14.35
CA GLY A 23 24.89 7.29 15.21
C GLY A 23 24.37 8.54 14.50
N GLU A 24 24.16 8.49 13.18
CA GLU A 24 23.56 9.56 12.39
C GLU A 24 22.06 9.34 12.17
N ASN A 25 21.30 10.42 12.17
CA ASN A 25 19.88 10.41 11.80
C ASN A 25 19.77 10.60 10.28
N LEU A 26 19.32 9.57 9.57
CA LEU A 26 19.16 9.57 8.11
C LEU A 26 17.70 9.32 7.74
N ILE A 27 17.37 9.51 6.47
CA ILE A 27 16.06 9.20 5.91
C ILE A 27 16.25 8.11 4.85
N LEU A 28 15.67 6.93 5.09
CA LEU A 28 15.59 5.87 4.10
C LEU A 28 14.50 6.21 3.08
N VAL A 29 14.85 6.13 1.80
CA VAL A 29 13.89 6.26 0.70
C VAL A 29 13.46 4.87 0.27
N GLU A 30 12.17 4.62 0.39
CA GLU A 30 11.53 3.45 -0.19
C GLU A 30 10.85 3.87 -1.49
N ASP A 31 11.16 3.14 -2.57
CA ASP A 31 10.59 3.32 -3.90
C ASP A 31 9.64 2.15 -4.23
N PRO A 32 8.32 2.33 -4.08
CA PRO A 32 7.34 1.28 -4.38
C PRO A 32 7.31 0.84 -5.85
N LEU A 33 7.81 1.69 -6.76
CA LEU A 33 7.90 1.39 -8.18
C LEU A 33 9.22 0.69 -8.56
N GLY A 34 10.21 0.67 -7.66
CA GLY A 34 11.53 0.07 -7.90
C GLY A 34 12.32 0.75 -9.02
N LEU A 35 12.09 2.04 -9.27
CA LEU A 35 12.77 2.83 -10.31
C LEU A 35 14.17 3.27 -9.85
N ILE A 36 14.36 3.44 -8.55
CA ILE A 36 15.65 3.74 -7.92
C ILE A 36 16.42 2.44 -7.73
N GLN A 37 17.66 2.39 -8.24
CA GLN A 37 18.52 1.24 -8.08
C GLN A 37 19.16 1.21 -6.69
N GLY A 38 19.02 0.08 -5.99
CA GLY A 38 19.58 -0.14 -4.67
C GLY A 38 18.86 0.62 -3.55
N GLN A 39 19.40 0.53 -2.34
CA GLN A 39 18.89 1.31 -1.21
C GLN A 39 19.44 2.73 -1.24
N LEU A 40 18.55 3.70 -1.05
CA LEU A 40 18.91 5.11 -1.02
C LEU A 40 18.63 5.69 0.37
N VAL A 41 19.67 6.25 0.98
CA VAL A 41 19.56 7.01 2.24
C VAL A 41 19.94 8.46 2.00
N LEU A 42 19.18 9.35 2.62
CA LEU A 42 19.34 10.79 2.54
C LEU A 42 19.77 11.34 3.89
N THR A 43 20.59 12.39 3.83
CA THR A 43 20.84 13.22 5.00
C THR A 43 19.59 14.03 5.34
N GLN A 44 19.48 14.51 6.58
CA GLN A 44 18.39 15.42 6.99
C GLN A 44 18.29 16.66 6.10
N PHE A 45 19.43 17.19 5.66
CA PHE A 45 19.45 18.35 4.76
C PHE A 45 18.87 18.03 3.39
N ALA A 46 19.25 16.89 2.80
CA ALA A 46 18.71 16.47 1.50
C ALA A 46 17.20 16.20 1.59
N ALA A 47 16.74 15.57 2.67
CA ALA A 47 15.31 15.35 2.92
C ALA A 47 14.53 16.66 3.11
N ALA A 48 15.09 17.64 3.83
CA ALA A 48 14.50 18.96 3.97
C ALA A 48 14.41 19.67 2.61
N LEU A 49 15.44 19.59 1.76
CA LEU A 49 15.41 20.18 0.43
C LEU A 49 14.34 19.52 -0.45
N LEU A 50 14.20 18.18 -0.40
CA LEU A 50 13.12 17.47 -1.10
C LEU A 50 11.73 17.94 -0.67
N SER A 51 11.51 18.14 0.64
CA SER A 51 10.22 18.59 1.16
C SER A 51 9.79 19.98 0.67
N LEU A 52 10.75 20.78 0.17
CA LEU A 52 10.52 22.10 -0.39
C LEU A 52 10.25 22.08 -1.91
N MET A 53 10.28 20.91 -2.56
CA MET A 53 10.13 20.76 -4.01
C MET A 53 8.81 20.07 -4.33
N ASP A 54 7.70 20.77 -4.09
CA ASP A 54 6.33 20.25 -4.26
C ASP A 54 5.74 20.54 -5.66
N GLY A 55 6.53 21.17 -6.54
CA GLY A 55 6.12 21.64 -7.86
C GLY A 55 5.76 23.13 -7.90
N ASN A 56 5.81 23.85 -6.78
CA ASN A 56 5.57 25.29 -6.75
C ASN A 56 6.84 26.12 -6.74
N GLN A 57 8.02 25.54 -6.48
CA GLN A 57 9.27 26.31 -6.30
C GLN A 57 10.17 26.24 -7.52
N THR A 58 10.79 27.38 -7.84
CA THR A 58 11.93 27.51 -8.74
C THR A 58 13.24 27.40 -7.95
N LEU A 59 14.36 27.20 -8.66
CA LEU A 59 15.70 27.22 -8.05
C LEU A 59 15.97 28.52 -7.28
N GLY A 60 15.58 29.68 -7.83
CA GLY A 60 15.80 30.98 -7.19
C GLY A 60 15.05 31.09 -5.86
N GLU A 61 13.79 30.67 -5.84
CA GLU A 61 12.97 30.65 -4.62
C GLU A 61 13.53 29.68 -3.58
N LEU A 62 14.01 28.50 -3.99
CA LEU A 62 14.67 27.56 -3.07
C LEU A 62 15.94 28.13 -2.44
N VAL A 63 16.77 28.84 -3.22
CA VAL A 63 17.98 29.50 -2.69
C VAL A 63 17.60 30.52 -1.62
N GLU A 64 16.56 31.32 -1.83
CA GLU A 64 16.07 32.28 -0.85
C GLU A 64 15.53 31.59 0.41
N ILE A 65 14.75 30.50 0.26
CA ILE A 65 14.23 29.73 1.41
C ILE A 65 15.39 29.16 2.24
N VAL A 66 16.38 28.55 1.59
CA VAL A 66 17.56 28.00 2.29
C VAL A 66 18.39 29.12 2.93
N HIS A 67 18.53 30.27 2.27
CA HIS A 67 19.21 31.43 2.84
C HIS A 67 18.52 31.91 4.13
N GLN A 68 17.20 32.05 4.10
CA GLN A 68 16.40 32.47 5.25
C GLN A 68 16.47 31.47 6.41
N ALA A 69 16.39 30.17 6.10
CA ALA A 69 16.43 29.11 7.11
C ALA A 69 17.80 28.97 7.78
N THR A 70 18.89 29.15 7.02
CA THR A 70 20.26 28.91 7.51
C THR A 70 20.98 30.18 7.96
N GLN A 71 20.47 31.37 7.59
CA GLN A 71 21.14 32.67 7.72
C GLN A 71 22.52 32.72 7.04
N LYS A 72 22.83 31.76 6.17
CA LYS A 72 24.09 31.67 5.41
C LYS A 72 23.82 31.93 3.94
N LYS A 73 24.67 32.73 3.29
CA LYS A 73 24.60 32.91 1.83
C LYS A 73 25.09 31.64 1.16
N VAL A 74 24.17 30.84 0.64
CA VAL A 74 24.49 29.63 -0.14
C VAL A 74 24.50 30.02 -1.62
N PRO A 75 25.61 29.79 -2.36
CA PRO A 75 25.63 30.05 -3.79
C PRO A 75 24.57 29.22 -4.53
N PRO A 76 23.86 29.79 -5.53
CA PRO A 76 22.85 29.05 -6.30
C PRO A 76 23.37 27.75 -6.92
N ASP A 77 24.63 27.72 -7.33
CA ASP A 77 25.28 26.55 -7.93
C ASP A 77 25.38 25.36 -6.96
N VAL A 78 25.48 25.63 -5.65
CA VAL A 78 25.50 24.57 -4.62
C VAL A 78 24.13 23.90 -4.52
N ILE A 79 23.06 24.71 -4.48
CA ILE A 79 21.68 24.19 -4.43
C ILE A 79 21.34 23.46 -5.74
N ARG A 80 21.74 24.02 -6.89
CA ARG A 80 21.59 23.37 -8.19
C ARG A 80 22.28 22.01 -8.22
N ARG A 81 23.53 21.92 -7.75
CA ARG A 81 24.24 20.64 -7.70
C ARG A 81 23.51 19.60 -6.87
N HIS A 82 22.95 19.98 -5.72
CA HIS A 82 22.15 19.06 -4.91
C HIS A 82 20.86 18.63 -5.62
N ILE A 83 20.17 19.53 -6.32
CA ILE A 83 19.00 19.18 -7.12
C ILE A 83 19.38 18.20 -8.23
N ASP A 84 20.49 18.44 -8.93
CA ASP A 84 20.98 17.56 -9.99
C ASP A 84 21.36 16.18 -9.43
N GLU A 85 22.00 16.12 -8.25
CA GLU A 85 22.29 14.88 -7.53
C GLU A 85 20.99 14.12 -7.18
N LEU A 86 19.96 14.81 -6.68
CA LEU A 86 18.67 14.20 -6.35
C LEU A 86 17.93 13.69 -7.61
N ALA A 87 17.99 14.44 -8.71
CA ALA A 87 17.46 14.02 -10.01
C ALA A 87 18.17 12.77 -10.55
N GLN A 88 19.51 12.73 -10.46
CA GLN A 88 20.30 11.56 -10.83
C GLN A 88 19.98 10.33 -9.96
N CYS A 89 19.67 10.54 -8.67
CA CYS A 89 19.19 9.49 -7.77
C CYS A 89 17.73 9.05 -8.06
N GLY A 90 17.05 9.62 -9.07
CA GLY A 90 15.71 9.19 -9.50
C GLY A 90 14.56 9.65 -8.59
N LEU A 91 14.79 10.72 -7.81
CA LEU A 91 13.85 11.24 -6.83
C LEU A 91 12.89 12.28 -7.40
N MET A 92 13.24 12.87 -8.54
CA MET A 92 12.46 13.96 -9.14
C MET A 92 11.40 13.39 -10.06
N GLU A 93 10.21 13.99 -10.08
CA GLU A 93 9.34 13.83 -11.23
C GLU A 93 10.07 14.52 -12.38
N ASP A 94 10.38 13.80 -13.46
CA ASP A 94 10.96 14.28 -14.71
C ASP A 94 10.45 13.39 -15.85
N GLU A 95 10.81 13.70 -17.10
CA GLU A 95 10.36 12.93 -18.26
C GLU A 95 10.76 11.44 -18.13
N LYS A 96 11.98 11.17 -17.69
CA LYS A 96 12.50 9.83 -17.46
C LYS A 96 11.68 9.06 -16.42
N TYR A 97 11.27 9.70 -15.32
CA TYR A 97 10.41 9.10 -14.32
C TYR A 97 9.04 8.71 -14.92
N PHE A 98 8.40 9.58 -15.70
CA PHE A 98 7.10 9.27 -16.29
C PHE A 98 7.19 8.11 -17.29
N ASP A 99 8.22 8.10 -18.14
CA ASP A 99 8.46 7.00 -19.08
C ASP A 99 8.71 5.67 -18.34
N SER A 100 9.57 5.70 -17.31
CA SER A 100 9.91 4.51 -16.53
C SER A 100 8.72 3.99 -15.72
N ARG A 101 7.93 4.90 -15.13
CA ARG A 101 6.70 4.57 -14.42
C ARG A 101 5.67 3.94 -15.35
N GLN A 102 5.48 4.52 -16.54
CA GLN A 102 4.55 3.96 -17.51
C GLN A 102 4.99 2.56 -17.96
N ALA A 103 6.29 2.35 -18.18
CA ALA A 103 6.83 1.03 -18.52
C ALA A 103 6.57 -0.02 -17.40
N VAL A 104 6.71 0.36 -16.13
CA VAL A 104 6.38 -0.49 -14.98
C VAL A 104 4.89 -0.83 -14.95
N PHE A 105 4.02 0.14 -15.18
CA PHE A 105 2.57 -0.09 -15.23
C PHE A 105 2.17 -0.98 -16.40
N ASP A 106 2.76 -0.77 -17.57
CA ASP A 106 2.50 -1.58 -18.75
C ASP A 106 3.00 -3.02 -18.56
N ASP A 107 4.13 -3.22 -17.89
CA ASP A 107 4.61 -4.55 -17.49
C ASP A 107 3.64 -5.25 -16.55
N PHE A 108 3.25 -4.57 -15.48
CA PHE A 108 2.31 -5.12 -14.53
C PHE A 108 0.96 -5.45 -15.19
N LYS A 109 0.48 -4.58 -16.08
CA LYS A 109 -0.77 -4.77 -16.82
C LYS A 109 -0.78 -6.06 -17.64
N ARG A 110 0.37 -6.49 -18.19
CA ARG A 110 0.51 -7.71 -18.98
C ARG A 110 0.53 -9.00 -18.16
N ARG A 111 0.70 -8.92 -16.83
CA ARG A 111 0.72 -10.11 -15.98
C ARG A 111 -0.67 -10.74 -15.92
N GLU A 112 -0.73 -12.05 -16.08
CA GLU A 112 -1.99 -12.81 -15.99
C GLU A 112 -2.40 -13.10 -14.55
N SER A 113 -1.43 -13.09 -13.61
CA SER A 113 -1.67 -13.40 -12.21
C SER A 113 -0.93 -12.45 -11.27
N LEU A 114 -1.51 -12.20 -10.11
CA LEU A 114 -0.86 -11.65 -8.94
C LEU A 114 0.00 -12.75 -8.31
N THR A 115 1.29 -12.48 -8.18
CA THR A 115 2.19 -13.29 -7.36
C THR A 115 2.49 -12.49 -6.11
N PHE A 116 2.18 -13.08 -4.96
CA PHE A 116 2.38 -12.39 -3.70
C PHE A 116 3.81 -12.52 -3.14
N ARG A 117 4.16 -11.65 -2.20
CA ARG A 117 5.55 -11.38 -1.80
C ARG A 117 5.91 -11.92 -0.41
N ASN A 118 4.94 -12.36 0.36
CA ASN A 118 5.11 -12.70 1.77
C ASN A 118 5.32 -14.20 2.02
N ALA A 119 5.23 -15.02 0.96
CA ALA A 119 5.65 -16.40 0.96
C ALA A 119 7.15 -16.53 1.28
N GLY A 120 7.49 -17.34 2.29
CA GLY A 120 8.86 -17.53 2.78
C GLY A 120 9.32 -16.52 3.84
N THR A 121 8.54 -15.47 4.12
CA THR A 121 8.89 -14.45 5.12
C THR A 121 7.95 -14.47 6.32
N THR A 122 6.63 -14.40 6.11
CA THR A 122 5.62 -14.45 7.19
C THR A 122 4.83 -15.76 7.22
N TYR A 123 4.77 -16.49 6.10
CA TYR A 123 4.25 -17.86 6.05
C TYR A 123 5.13 -18.76 5.17
N PRO A 124 5.03 -20.11 5.28
CA PRO A 124 5.89 -21.01 4.51
C PRO A 124 5.77 -20.83 2.98
N GLY A 125 6.91 -20.82 2.29
CA GLY A 125 6.97 -20.57 0.84
C GLY A 125 6.72 -21.80 -0.04
N LYS A 126 6.59 -23.00 0.54
CA LYS A 126 6.35 -24.25 -0.19
C LYS A 126 5.04 -24.91 0.24
N ALA A 127 4.36 -25.54 -0.69
CA ALA A 127 3.03 -26.13 -0.48
C ALA A 127 3.01 -27.22 0.62
N ASP A 128 4.04 -28.07 0.65
CA ASP A 128 4.20 -29.18 1.59
C ASP A 128 4.44 -28.70 3.04
N GLU A 129 5.02 -27.52 3.20
CA GLU A 129 5.18 -26.85 4.49
C GLU A 129 3.95 -25.98 4.87
N LEU A 130 3.33 -25.34 3.87
CA LEU A 130 2.22 -24.40 4.05
C LEU A 130 0.93 -25.09 4.48
N ARG A 131 0.57 -26.21 3.85
CA ARG A 131 -0.65 -26.99 4.19
C ARG A 131 -0.72 -27.38 5.67
N PRO A 132 0.27 -28.10 6.24
CA PRO A 132 0.23 -28.47 7.65
C PRO A 132 0.35 -27.26 8.59
N TRP A 133 0.92 -26.14 8.14
CA TRP A 133 0.92 -24.89 8.91
C TRP A 133 -0.47 -24.28 8.99
N LEU A 134 -1.21 -24.21 7.87
CA LEU A 134 -2.59 -23.77 7.83
C LEU A 134 -3.51 -24.70 8.65
N ASP A 135 -3.32 -26.02 8.56
CA ASP A 135 -4.09 -26.99 9.36
C ASP A 135 -3.99 -26.70 10.86
N ARG A 136 -2.78 -26.45 11.38
CA ARG A 136 -2.58 -26.11 12.81
C ARG A 136 -3.32 -24.83 13.22
N ILE A 137 -3.35 -23.82 12.35
CA ILE A 137 -4.09 -22.58 12.61
C ILE A 137 -5.60 -22.84 12.60
N LEU A 138 -6.07 -23.62 11.63
CA LEU A 138 -7.48 -23.94 11.46
C LEU A 138 -8.02 -24.88 12.54
N ASP A 139 -7.15 -25.71 13.13
CA ASP A 139 -7.49 -26.65 14.21
C ASP A 139 -7.47 -26.00 15.60
N SER A 140 -6.99 -24.75 15.71
CA SER A 140 -7.04 -23.98 16.96
C SER A 140 -8.46 -23.48 17.29
N SER A 141 -9.44 -23.71 16.42
CA SER A 141 -10.83 -23.28 16.58
C SER A 141 -11.80 -24.32 16.03
N THR A 142 -12.90 -24.52 16.73
CA THR A 142 -13.99 -25.39 16.28
C THR A 142 -15.04 -24.55 15.52
N PRO A 143 -15.51 -24.99 14.35
CA PRO A 143 -16.62 -24.35 13.66
C PRO A 143 -17.85 -24.29 14.57
N SER A 144 -18.49 -23.13 14.68
CA SER A 144 -19.66 -22.91 15.55
C SER A 144 -20.89 -22.42 14.79
N MET A 145 -20.74 -22.04 13.51
CA MET A 145 -21.83 -21.53 12.70
C MET A 145 -22.75 -22.67 12.22
N PRO A 146 -24.08 -22.53 12.34
CA PRO A 146 -25.03 -23.58 11.94
C PRO A 146 -25.25 -23.66 10.43
N HIS A 147 -24.83 -22.64 9.67
CA HIS A 147 -25.03 -22.52 8.23
C HIS A 147 -23.75 -22.01 7.56
N PRO A 148 -23.54 -22.32 6.26
CA PRO A 148 -22.40 -21.79 5.52
C PRO A 148 -22.35 -20.27 5.59
N PRO A 149 -21.23 -19.67 6.06
CA PRO A 149 -21.08 -18.22 6.11
C PRO A 149 -21.24 -17.58 4.72
N ARG A 150 -21.93 -16.44 4.65
CA ARG A 150 -21.96 -15.58 3.43
C ARG A 150 -20.92 -14.46 3.46
N LEU A 151 -20.37 -14.18 4.64
CA LEU A 151 -19.37 -13.14 4.88
C LEU A 151 -18.36 -13.63 5.91
N ILE A 152 -17.07 -13.44 5.61
CA ILE A 152 -15.98 -13.54 6.57
C ILE A 152 -15.28 -12.18 6.64
N ILE A 153 -14.98 -11.73 7.85
CA ILE A 153 -14.07 -10.61 8.09
C ILE A 153 -12.93 -11.17 8.92
N ALA A 154 -11.72 -11.01 8.40
CA ALA A 154 -10.49 -11.44 9.04
C ALA A 154 -9.45 -10.32 8.92
N PRO A 155 -8.49 -10.22 9.85
CA PRO A 155 -7.42 -9.25 9.74
C PRO A 155 -6.58 -9.50 8.48
N HIS A 156 -5.80 -8.50 8.09
CA HIS A 156 -4.67 -8.68 7.16
C HIS A 156 -3.32 -8.38 7.83
N ILE A 157 -3.28 -8.34 9.15
CA ILE A 157 -2.04 -8.25 9.90
C ILE A 157 -1.13 -9.46 9.67
N ASP A 158 0.18 -9.23 9.70
CA ASP A 158 1.22 -10.26 9.59
C ASP A 158 0.96 -11.44 10.54
N PHE A 159 1.07 -12.67 10.03
CA PHE A 159 0.84 -13.90 10.79
C PHE A 159 1.76 -14.06 12.01
N ARG A 160 2.94 -13.42 12.01
CA ARG A 160 3.84 -13.40 13.16
C ARG A 160 3.24 -12.68 14.36
N VAL A 161 2.24 -11.81 14.13
CA VAL A 161 1.54 -11.08 15.18
C VAL A 161 0.33 -11.88 15.68
N ASN A 162 -0.49 -12.41 14.78
CA ASN A 162 -1.71 -13.13 15.16
C ASN A 162 -2.13 -14.15 14.09
N THR A 163 -2.16 -15.43 14.47
CA THR A 163 -2.79 -16.50 13.67
C THR A 163 -4.13 -16.95 14.23
N GLU A 164 -4.39 -16.76 15.52
CA GLU A 164 -5.58 -17.25 16.21
C GLU A 164 -6.89 -16.68 15.62
N THR A 165 -6.89 -15.38 15.30
CA THR A 165 -8.06 -14.72 14.70
C THR A 165 -8.38 -15.28 13.32
N TYR A 166 -7.35 -15.57 12.51
CA TYR A 166 -7.54 -16.25 11.22
C TYR A 166 -8.12 -17.65 11.40
N GLY A 167 -7.60 -18.43 12.36
CA GLY A 167 -8.13 -19.75 12.69
C GLY A 167 -9.61 -19.71 13.08
N LYS A 168 -10.01 -18.76 13.92
CA LYS A 168 -11.41 -18.54 14.32
C LYS A 168 -12.32 -18.20 13.14
N ALA A 169 -11.89 -17.32 12.26
CA ALA A 169 -12.66 -16.88 11.10
C ALA A 169 -12.77 -17.98 10.03
N TYR A 170 -11.64 -18.55 9.61
CA TYR A 170 -11.60 -19.47 8.47
C TYR A 170 -12.02 -20.91 8.82
N SER A 171 -11.90 -21.33 10.08
CA SER A 171 -12.46 -22.64 10.50
C SER A 171 -13.95 -22.76 10.20
N GLN A 172 -14.69 -21.64 10.19
CA GLN A 172 -16.13 -21.63 9.87
C GLN A 172 -16.46 -22.04 8.42
N LEU A 173 -15.46 -22.11 7.53
CA LEU A 173 -15.65 -22.56 6.14
C LEU A 173 -15.39 -24.06 5.95
N LYS A 174 -14.88 -24.77 6.97
CA LYS A 174 -14.56 -26.22 6.87
C LYS A 174 -15.81 -27.02 6.46
N GLY A 175 -15.69 -27.79 5.38
CA GLY A 175 -16.78 -28.65 4.89
C GLY A 175 -17.86 -27.90 4.08
N HIS A 176 -17.64 -26.63 3.75
CA HIS A 176 -18.50 -25.86 2.86
C HIS A 176 -17.83 -25.62 1.51
N GLY A 177 -18.64 -25.48 0.46
CA GLY A 177 -18.18 -25.16 -0.88
C GLY A 177 -18.82 -23.88 -1.39
N TYR A 178 -18.07 -23.13 -2.19
CA TYR A 178 -18.46 -21.85 -2.77
C TYR A 178 -18.07 -21.84 -4.24
N ASP A 179 -18.86 -21.18 -5.07
CA ASP A 179 -18.60 -21.09 -6.52
C ASP A 179 -17.91 -19.77 -6.87
N ARG A 180 -18.01 -18.77 -5.97
CA ARG A 180 -17.44 -17.44 -6.12
C ARG A 180 -17.02 -16.86 -4.78
N VAL A 181 -15.86 -16.19 -4.75
CA VAL A 181 -15.39 -15.40 -3.61
C VAL A 181 -15.16 -13.95 -4.04
N ILE A 182 -15.91 -13.01 -3.46
CA ILE A 182 -15.59 -11.59 -3.55
C ILE A 182 -14.57 -11.28 -2.46
N LEU A 183 -13.33 -11.03 -2.87
CA LEU A 183 -12.19 -10.85 -1.98
C LEU A 183 -11.80 -9.38 -1.90
N MET A 184 -12.13 -8.75 -0.78
CA MET A 184 -11.93 -7.33 -0.53
C MET A 184 -10.80 -7.13 0.49
N GLY A 185 -9.85 -6.26 0.18
CA GLY A 185 -8.73 -5.94 1.07
C GLY A 185 -8.46 -4.44 1.11
N THR A 186 -7.85 -3.95 2.17
CA THR A 186 -7.37 -2.57 2.22
C THR A 186 -6.30 -2.34 1.16
N GLY A 187 -6.46 -1.30 0.34
CA GLY A 187 -5.45 -0.86 -0.62
C GLY A 187 -4.63 0.30 -0.07
N HIS A 188 -3.54 0.01 0.64
CA HIS A 188 -2.71 1.00 1.31
C HIS A 188 -2.04 1.99 0.36
N SER A 189 -1.77 1.55 -0.88
CA SER A 189 -1.12 2.36 -1.90
C SER A 189 -2.10 3.01 -2.89
N ILE A 190 -3.42 2.82 -2.73
CA ILE A 190 -4.41 3.48 -3.58
C ILE A 190 -4.42 4.96 -3.24
N ARG A 191 -4.10 5.80 -4.23
CA ARG A 191 -4.09 7.27 -4.09
C ARG A 191 -5.23 7.93 -4.86
N ASP A 192 -5.75 7.24 -5.86
CA ASP A 192 -6.78 7.65 -6.80
C ASP A 192 -7.93 6.61 -6.77
N GLY A 193 -9.15 7.09 -6.54
CA GLY A 193 -10.34 6.24 -6.46
C GLY A 193 -10.56 5.55 -5.11
N LEU A 194 -11.70 4.88 -5.02
CA LEU A 194 -12.20 4.13 -3.87
C LEU A 194 -12.02 2.61 -4.02
N TYR A 195 -12.03 2.11 -5.25
CA TYR A 195 -11.94 0.68 -5.53
C TYR A 195 -10.94 0.39 -6.65
N CYS A 196 -10.21 -0.70 -6.51
CA CYS A 196 -9.24 -1.17 -7.49
C CYS A 196 -9.48 -2.67 -7.73
N PRO A 197 -10.47 -3.04 -8.57
CA PRO A 197 -10.63 -4.41 -9.02
C PRO A 197 -9.53 -4.80 -10.01
N THR A 198 -9.17 -6.08 -10.09
CA THR A 198 -8.20 -6.58 -11.08
C THR A 198 -8.67 -7.86 -11.76
N TRP A 199 -8.23 -8.05 -13.01
CA TRP A 199 -8.48 -9.22 -13.86
C TRP A 199 -7.55 -10.39 -13.58
N LYS A 200 -6.50 -10.13 -12.80
CA LYS A 200 -5.39 -11.04 -12.58
C LYS A 200 -5.83 -12.17 -11.68
N ASP A 201 -5.45 -13.39 -12.01
CA ASP A 201 -5.65 -14.56 -11.16
C ASP A 201 -4.78 -14.45 -9.90
N LEU A 202 -5.13 -15.14 -8.81
CA LEU A 202 -4.38 -15.05 -7.56
C LEU A 202 -3.50 -16.29 -7.36
N SER A 203 -2.19 -16.11 -7.38
CA SER A 203 -1.21 -17.21 -7.27
C SER A 203 -0.52 -17.22 -5.91
N SER A 204 -0.51 -18.39 -5.28
CA SER A 204 0.22 -18.67 -4.04
C SER A 204 0.99 -20.01 -4.16
N PRO A 205 1.80 -20.39 -3.16
CA PRO A 205 2.42 -21.71 -3.14
C PRO A 205 1.43 -22.89 -3.24
N LEU A 206 0.15 -22.70 -2.93
CA LEU A 206 -0.89 -23.75 -3.05
C LEU A 206 -1.43 -23.92 -4.47
N GLY A 207 -1.17 -22.96 -5.37
CA GLY A 207 -1.66 -22.90 -6.74
C GLY A 207 -2.30 -21.55 -7.08
N THR A 208 -2.97 -21.52 -8.24
CA THR A 208 -3.58 -20.29 -8.77
C THR A 208 -5.11 -20.43 -8.75
N SER A 209 -5.79 -19.42 -8.19
CA SER A 209 -7.24 -19.29 -8.24
C SER A 209 -7.66 -18.36 -9.37
N PRO A 210 -8.54 -18.81 -10.29
CA PRO A 210 -8.96 -18.01 -11.42
C PRO A 210 -9.83 -16.84 -10.97
N THR A 211 -9.68 -15.71 -11.64
CA THR A 211 -10.54 -14.54 -11.44
C THR A 211 -11.79 -14.63 -12.31
N ASP A 212 -12.95 -14.28 -11.74
CA ASP A 212 -14.21 -14.14 -12.46
C ASP A 212 -14.19 -12.86 -13.30
N LYS A 213 -13.67 -13.00 -14.53
CA LYS A 213 -13.44 -11.86 -15.43
C LYS A 213 -14.74 -11.14 -15.78
N GLU A 214 -15.84 -11.87 -16.01
CA GLU A 214 -17.12 -11.25 -16.32
C GLU A 214 -17.64 -10.38 -15.17
N ALA A 215 -17.53 -10.86 -13.93
CA ALA A 215 -17.89 -10.09 -12.75
C ALA A 215 -16.99 -8.87 -12.55
N VAL A 216 -15.68 -9.00 -12.77
CA VAL A 216 -14.74 -7.87 -12.71
C VAL A 216 -15.09 -6.83 -13.79
N GLN A 217 -15.43 -7.24 -15.02
CA GLN A 217 -15.87 -6.33 -16.08
C GLN A 217 -17.10 -5.54 -15.67
N LEU A 218 -18.09 -6.22 -15.08
CA LEU A 218 -19.30 -5.57 -14.59
C LEU A 218 -18.94 -4.49 -13.57
N LEU A 219 -18.15 -4.81 -12.55
CA LEU A 219 -17.71 -3.86 -11.54
C LEU A 219 -16.95 -2.67 -12.14
N MET A 220 -16.03 -2.93 -13.06
CA MET A 220 -15.28 -1.88 -13.74
C MET A 220 -16.18 -0.95 -14.56
N SER A 221 -17.20 -1.50 -15.23
CA SER A 221 -18.15 -0.70 -16.01
C SER A 221 -19.14 0.10 -15.15
N SER A 222 -19.29 -0.26 -13.87
CA SER A 222 -20.21 0.39 -12.92
C SER A 222 -19.50 1.35 -11.94
N GLY A 223 -18.18 1.52 -12.06
CA GLY A 223 -17.37 2.31 -11.12
C GLY A 223 -16.83 3.63 -11.67
N ASP A 224 -17.47 4.24 -12.67
CA ASP A 224 -16.94 5.49 -13.25
C ASP A 224 -16.69 6.56 -12.17
N GLY A 225 -15.53 7.22 -12.23
CA GLY A 225 -15.10 8.22 -11.25
C GLY A 225 -14.66 7.71 -9.87
N ILE A 226 -14.90 6.44 -9.53
CA ILE A 226 -14.53 5.85 -8.22
C ILE A 226 -13.48 4.74 -8.32
N LEU A 227 -13.06 4.36 -9.51
CA LEU A 227 -11.99 3.37 -9.70
C LEU A 227 -10.62 4.02 -9.72
N SER A 228 -9.60 3.29 -9.27
CA SER A 228 -8.22 3.65 -9.56
C SER A 228 -7.94 3.57 -11.06
N ASP A 229 -7.08 4.45 -11.56
CA ASP A 229 -6.73 4.58 -12.99
C ASP A 229 -6.05 3.32 -13.55
N ASN A 230 -5.44 2.53 -12.66
CA ASN A 230 -4.76 1.28 -12.96
C ASN A 230 -4.83 0.30 -11.78
N ASP A 231 -4.36 -0.93 -11.99
CA ASP A 231 -4.38 -1.98 -10.97
C ASP A 231 -3.02 -2.24 -10.28
N TYR A 232 -2.03 -1.36 -10.46
CA TYR A 232 -0.70 -1.53 -9.89
C TYR A 232 -0.68 -1.54 -8.36
N ALA A 233 -1.69 -0.97 -7.69
CA ALA A 233 -1.82 -1.04 -6.24
C ALA A 233 -1.77 -2.48 -5.70
N HIS A 234 -2.18 -3.48 -6.49
CA HIS A 234 -2.08 -4.89 -6.11
C HIS A 234 -0.65 -5.41 -6.03
N HIS A 235 0.33 -4.77 -6.67
CA HIS A 235 1.70 -5.29 -6.79
C HIS A 235 2.44 -5.39 -5.46
N GLY A 236 2.21 -4.44 -4.55
CA GLY A 236 2.84 -4.36 -3.24
C GLY A 236 1.90 -4.68 -2.07
N GLU A 237 0.66 -5.05 -2.35
CA GLU A 237 -0.37 -5.20 -1.33
C GLU A 237 -0.48 -6.65 -0.84
N HIS A 238 -0.71 -6.81 0.46
CA HIS A 238 -0.79 -8.10 1.15
C HIS A 238 -2.19 -8.39 1.70
N ALA A 239 -3.09 -7.40 1.69
CA ALA A 239 -4.42 -7.55 2.26
C ALA A 239 -5.21 -8.74 1.67
N LEU A 240 -5.06 -9.02 0.37
CA LEU A 240 -5.69 -10.17 -0.30
C LEU A 240 -4.90 -11.47 -0.11
N GLU A 241 -3.56 -11.37 -0.03
CA GLU A 241 -2.64 -12.51 0.08
C GLU A 241 -2.95 -13.39 1.29
N PHE A 242 -3.12 -12.77 2.45
CA PHE A 242 -3.34 -13.52 3.69
C PHE A 242 -4.71 -14.20 3.71
N GLN A 243 -5.67 -13.71 2.93
CA GLN A 243 -6.99 -14.31 2.84
C GLN A 243 -7.00 -15.48 1.85
N ILE A 244 -6.41 -15.29 0.67
CA ILE A 244 -6.49 -16.27 -0.43
C ILE A 244 -5.80 -17.58 -0.08
N ILE A 245 -4.75 -17.59 0.74
CA ILE A 245 -4.08 -18.84 1.15
C ILE A 245 -5.02 -19.76 1.97
N PHE A 246 -5.87 -19.21 2.84
CA PHE A 246 -6.86 -20.02 3.57
C PHE A 246 -7.97 -20.51 2.64
N LEU A 247 -8.44 -19.65 1.74
CA LEU A 247 -9.47 -20.00 0.77
C LEU A 247 -9.00 -21.12 -0.17
N GLN A 248 -7.79 -21.04 -0.69
CA GLN A 248 -7.20 -22.07 -1.54
C GLN A 248 -7.01 -23.40 -0.81
N HIS A 249 -6.63 -23.36 0.47
CA HIS A 249 -6.47 -24.56 1.28
C HIS A 249 -7.80 -25.24 1.62
N LEU A 250 -8.81 -24.45 1.98
CA LEU A 250 -10.12 -24.96 2.43
C LEU A 250 -11.06 -25.32 1.28
N LEU A 251 -11.07 -24.51 0.22
CA LEU A 251 -12.03 -24.61 -0.87
C LEU A 251 -11.46 -25.30 -2.11
N GLY A 252 -10.12 -25.34 -2.28
CA GLY A 252 -9.45 -25.83 -3.48
C GLY A 252 -9.27 -24.74 -4.54
N THR A 253 -8.08 -24.67 -5.14
CA THR A 253 -7.70 -23.54 -6.03
C THR A 253 -8.56 -23.42 -7.30
N GLY A 254 -9.14 -24.52 -7.79
CA GLY A 254 -9.93 -24.56 -9.02
C GLY A 254 -11.44 -24.69 -8.81
N ASP A 255 -11.90 -24.74 -7.56
CA ASP A 255 -13.31 -25.02 -7.24
C ASP A 255 -14.16 -23.74 -7.10
N PHE A 256 -13.51 -22.57 -7.10
CA PHE A 256 -14.15 -21.26 -7.03
C PHE A 256 -13.43 -20.22 -7.89
N GLU A 257 -14.17 -19.21 -8.32
CA GLU A 257 -13.62 -18.03 -8.99
C GLU A 257 -13.52 -16.85 -8.00
N VAL A 258 -12.52 -16.00 -8.16
CA VAL A 258 -12.26 -14.85 -7.27
C VAL A 258 -12.64 -13.54 -7.94
N ILE A 259 -13.16 -12.59 -7.17
CA ILE A 259 -13.30 -11.20 -7.58
C ILE A 259 -12.43 -10.36 -6.64
N PRO A 260 -11.17 -10.09 -7.01
CA PRO A 260 -10.22 -9.37 -6.16
C PRO A 260 -10.44 -7.86 -6.26
N ILE A 261 -10.62 -7.21 -5.11
CA ILE A 261 -10.89 -5.77 -5.01
C ILE A 261 -10.05 -5.20 -3.87
N LEU A 262 -9.22 -4.22 -4.17
CA LEU A 262 -8.64 -3.36 -3.14
C LEU A 262 -9.55 -2.16 -2.89
N CYS A 263 -9.71 -1.80 -1.63
CA CYS A 263 -10.53 -0.67 -1.17
C CYS A 263 -9.61 0.46 -0.69
N GLY A 264 -9.71 1.61 -1.35
CA GLY A 264 -8.99 2.83 -0.99
C GLY A 264 -9.60 3.55 0.21
N SER A 265 -9.12 4.76 0.46
CA SER A 265 -9.50 5.55 1.63
C SER A 265 -10.86 6.23 1.46
N LEU A 266 -11.74 6.05 2.45
CA LEU A 266 -13.01 6.80 2.57
C LEU A 266 -12.83 8.16 3.26
N HIS A 267 -11.60 8.56 3.59
CA HIS A 267 -11.31 9.71 4.44
C HIS A 267 -11.96 11.01 3.94
N SER A 268 -11.90 11.28 2.63
CA SER A 268 -12.50 12.49 2.03
C SER A 268 -14.01 12.58 2.29
N TYR A 269 -14.74 11.47 2.08
CA TYR A 269 -16.18 11.40 2.31
C TYR A 269 -16.54 11.49 3.80
N LEU A 270 -15.77 10.83 4.67
CA LEU A 270 -16.05 10.78 6.11
C LEU A 270 -15.80 12.13 6.79
N CYS A 271 -14.68 12.78 6.51
CA CYS A 271 -14.34 14.07 7.11
C CYS A 271 -15.20 15.22 6.57
N GLY A 272 -15.75 15.08 5.37
CA GLY A 272 -16.69 16.05 4.80
C GLY A 272 -18.13 15.93 5.33
N GLY A 273 -18.48 14.86 6.07
CA GLY A 273 -19.88 14.55 6.40
C GLY A 273 -20.71 14.12 5.18
N GLN A 274 -20.04 13.68 4.11
CA GLN A 274 -20.58 13.51 2.77
C GLN A 274 -21.09 12.09 2.52
N ARG A 275 -21.85 11.54 3.46
CA ARG A 275 -22.39 10.17 3.32
C ARG A 275 -23.33 10.08 2.11
N LYS A 276 -24.07 11.15 1.82
CA LYS A 276 -25.02 11.17 0.71
C LYS A 276 -24.29 11.09 -0.63
N GLU A 277 -23.27 11.92 -0.80
CA GLU A 277 -22.41 11.98 -1.97
C GLU A 277 -21.68 10.64 -2.17
N PHE A 278 -21.16 10.04 -1.10
CA PHE A 278 -20.59 8.68 -1.17
C PHE A 278 -21.60 7.67 -1.73
N ILE A 279 -22.83 7.68 -1.24
CA ILE A 279 -23.87 6.75 -1.72
C ILE A 279 -24.20 7.03 -3.18
N GLU A 280 -24.33 8.30 -3.57
CA GLU A 280 -24.64 8.71 -4.96
C GLU A 280 -23.51 8.30 -5.91
N ASP A 281 -22.25 8.61 -5.57
CA ASP A 281 -21.07 8.29 -6.37
C ASP A 281 -20.84 6.77 -6.50
N THR A 282 -21.16 6.00 -5.46
CA THR A 282 -20.91 4.55 -5.43
C THR A 282 -22.13 3.69 -5.77
N GLN A 283 -23.29 4.29 -6.03
CA GLN A 283 -24.56 3.56 -6.16
C GLN A 283 -24.48 2.44 -7.20
N ALA A 284 -24.04 2.74 -8.42
CA ALA A 284 -23.98 1.76 -9.51
C ALA A 284 -23.04 0.59 -9.18
N PHE A 285 -21.88 0.89 -8.58
CA PHE A 285 -20.90 -0.12 -8.17
C PHE A 285 -21.44 -1.02 -7.04
N LEU A 286 -22.10 -0.44 -6.04
CA LEU A 286 -22.72 -1.19 -4.94
C LEU A 286 -23.90 -2.04 -5.42
N GLU A 287 -24.67 -1.55 -6.41
CA GLU A 287 -25.72 -2.34 -7.07
C GLU A 287 -25.13 -3.53 -7.84
N ALA A 288 -24.04 -3.33 -8.59
CA ALA A 288 -23.33 -4.41 -9.25
C ALA A 288 -22.80 -5.45 -8.27
N LEU A 289 -22.17 -5.03 -7.16
CA LEU A 289 -21.77 -5.94 -6.08
C LEU A 289 -22.96 -6.71 -5.50
N ARG A 290 -24.08 -6.03 -5.25
CA ARG A 290 -25.31 -6.66 -4.74
C ARG A 290 -25.85 -7.73 -5.69
N LEU A 291 -25.79 -7.49 -7.00
CA LEU A 291 -26.17 -8.49 -8.01
C LEU A 291 -25.25 -9.71 -7.96
N LEU A 292 -23.93 -9.52 -7.88
CA LEU A 292 -22.94 -10.60 -7.80
C LEU A 292 -23.08 -11.44 -6.51
N VAL A 293 -23.37 -10.79 -5.38
CA VAL A 293 -23.58 -11.45 -4.07
C VAL A 293 -24.86 -12.29 -4.05
N ASN A 294 -25.88 -11.90 -4.81
CA ASN A 294 -27.20 -12.54 -4.81
C ASN A 294 -27.51 -13.27 -6.12
N GLN A 295 -26.51 -13.54 -6.95
CA GLN A 295 -26.69 -14.23 -8.22
C GLN A 295 -27.31 -15.62 -8.00
N PRO A 296 -28.50 -15.91 -8.56
CA PRO A 296 -29.14 -17.21 -8.42
C PRO A 296 -28.24 -18.33 -8.96
N GLY A 297 -28.13 -19.42 -8.21
CA GLY A 297 -27.34 -20.60 -8.61
C GLY A 297 -25.83 -20.48 -8.38
N LYS A 298 -25.32 -19.35 -7.87
CA LYS A 298 -23.92 -19.21 -7.44
C LYS A 298 -23.88 -19.05 -5.90
N ARG A 299 -23.12 -19.90 -5.22
CA ARG A 299 -22.80 -19.75 -3.79
C ARG A 299 -21.66 -18.75 -3.64
N THR A 300 -22.02 -17.50 -3.39
CA THR A 300 -21.05 -16.41 -3.22
C THR A 300 -20.68 -16.22 -1.76
N LEU A 301 -19.37 -16.24 -1.47
CA LEU A 301 -18.77 -15.79 -0.21
C LEU A 301 -18.19 -14.39 -0.40
N VAL A 302 -18.40 -13.50 0.57
CA VAL A 302 -17.67 -12.24 0.67
C VAL A 302 -16.60 -12.37 1.73
N VAL A 303 -15.38 -11.91 1.44
CA VAL A 303 -14.27 -11.91 2.39
C VAL A 303 -13.69 -10.51 2.48
N GLY A 304 -13.61 -9.96 3.68
CA GLY A 304 -12.94 -8.71 3.98
C GLY A 304 -11.66 -8.94 4.78
N GLY A 305 -10.49 -8.69 4.17
CA GLY A 305 -9.21 -8.57 4.84
C GLY A 305 -9.08 -7.18 5.47
N ILE A 306 -9.56 -7.01 6.70
CA ILE A 306 -9.72 -5.71 7.38
C ILE A 306 -9.12 -5.79 8.79
N ASP A 307 -8.18 -4.89 9.07
CA ASP A 307 -7.75 -4.61 10.43
C ASP A 307 -8.67 -3.57 11.08
N PHE A 308 -8.90 -3.69 12.38
CA PHE A 308 -9.65 -2.68 13.15
C PHE A 308 -8.74 -1.52 13.57
N SER A 309 -8.83 -1.05 14.80
CA SER A 309 -8.16 0.20 15.21
C SER A 309 -6.64 0.04 15.31
N HIS A 310 -5.90 0.90 14.60
CA HIS A 310 -4.45 1.05 14.76
C HIS A 310 -4.18 2.13 15.82
N VAL A 311 -4.05 1.71 17.09
CA VAL A 311 -3.87 2.63 18.22
C VAL A 311 -2.43 2.60 18.71
N GLY A 312 -1.83 3.78 18.89
CA GLY A 312 -0.51 3.95 19.50
C GLY A 312 0.26 5.14 18.93
N THR A 313 1.35 5.50 19.59
CA THR A 313 2.21 6.64 19.20
C THR A 313 2.82 6.46 17.80
N ARG A 314 3.02 5.21 17.37
CA ARG A 314 3.47 4.86 16.00
C ARG A 314 2.41 5.11 14.92
N PHE A 315 1.15 5.26 15.29
CA PHE A 315 0.02 5.54 14.39
C PHE A 315 -0.57 6.93 14.63
N SER A 316 0.25 7.86 15.11
CA SER A 316 -0.12 9.25 15.38
C SER A 316 -1.29 9.43 16.38
N HIS A 317 -1.57 8.42 17.21
CA HIS A 317 -2.48 8.54 18.34
C HIS A 317 -1.67 8.91 19.58
N SER A 318 -1.54 10.20 19.84
CA SER A 318 -0.82 10.75 21.00
C SER A 318 -1.63 10.75 22.30
N ASN A 319 -2.95 10.56 22.23
CA ASN A 319 -3.83 10.65 23.40
C ASN A 319 -4.49 9.30 23.73
N LEU A 320 -3.69 8.36 24.25
CA LEU A 320 -4.24 7.41 25.22
C LEU A 320 -4.20 8.13 26.56
N GLY A 321 -5.37 8.58 27.03
CA GLY A 321 -5.54 9.40 28.24
C GLY A 321 -4.93 8.78 29.49
N ILE A 322 -3.66 9.08 29.72
CA ILE A 322 -3.00 9.03 31.03
C ILE A 322 -2.67 10.50 31.34
N GLY A 323 -3.18 10.97 32.48
CA GLY A 323 -3.32 12.38 32.81
C GLY A 323 -2.06 13.25 32.74
N ASP A 324 -2.32 14.54 32.65
CA ASP A 324 -1.38 15.65 32.74
C ASP A 324 -0.17 15.39 33.64
N ALA A 325 1.01 15.54 33.05
CA ALA A 325 2.21 16.01 33.74
C ALA A 325 3.17 16.68 32.75
N GLY A 326 2.97 17.99 32.56
CA GLY A 326 4.04 19.01 32.57
C GLY A 326 5.22 18.90 31.59
N GLY A 327 5.30 19.88 30.69
CA GLY A 327 6.50 20.71 30.47
C GLY A 327 7.74 20.07 29.84
N ASN A 328 8.12 20.53 28.65
CA ASN A 328 9.20 21.54 28.48
C ASN A 328 9.73 21.59 27.03
N SER A 329 9.77 22.81 26.51
CA SER A 329 10.78 23.42 25.65
C SER A 329 11.53 22.56 24.60
N MET A 330 11.32 22.90 23.33
CA MET A 330 12.32 22.73 22.27
C MET A 330 13.64 23.43 22.63
N PRO A 331 14.81 22.78 22.46
CA PRO A 331 16.07 23.50 22.39
C PRO A 331 16.26 24.10 20.99
N ARG A 332 16.26 25.44 20.92
CA ARG A 332 16.97 26.19 19.89
C ARG A 332 18.46 26.14 20.19
N SER A 333 19.28 25.64 19.28
CA SER A 333 20.67 26.06 18.98
C SER A 333 21.47 24.93 18.35
N GLY A 334 22.35 25.25 17.39
CA GLY A 334 23.36 24.31 16.90
C GLY A 334 23.72 24.37 15.41
N PHE A 335 23.60 25.52 14.74
CA PHE A 335 24.27 25.74 13.46
C PHE A 335 25.76 25.99 13.73
N ASP A 336 26.61 24.96 13.57
CA ASP A 336 27.98 25.07 13.03
C ASP A 336 28.78 23.76 13.16
N ARG A 337 29.02 23.07 12.03
CA ARG A 337 30.35 22.83 11.40
C ARG A 337 30.28 21.71 10.34
N CYS A 338 31.17 21.88 9.35
CA CYS A 338 31.58 20.93 8.29
C CYS A 338 30.72 20.81 7.02
N PHE A 339 30.95 21.73 6.08
CA PHE A 339 30.84 21.46 4.65
C PHE A 339 32.00 20.54 4.21
N HIS A 340 31.75 19.24 4.09
CA HIS A 340 32.34 18.31 3.10
C HIS A 340 31.96 16.86 3.44
N ARG A 341 30.82 16.39 2.90
CA ARG A 341 30.66 15.03 2.34
C ARG A 341 29.30 14.94 1.66
N VAL A 342 29.34 14.81 0.34
CA VAL A 342 28.21 14.42 -0.50
C VAL A 342 27.94 12.94 -0.25
N GLY A 343 26.68 12.51 -0.34
CA GLY A 343 26.40 11.12 -0.61
C GLY A 343 24.94 10.73 -0.45
N CYS A 344 24.18 10.69 -1.55
CA CYS A 344 23.35 9.49 -1.78
C CYS A 344 24.32 8.31 -1.59
N ARG A 345 24.20 7.54 -0.50
CA ARG A 345 24.95 6.28 -0.39
C ARG A 345 24.03 5.17 -0.86
N GLN A 346 24.38 4.54 -1.99
CA GLN A 346 23.91 3.20 -2.28
C GLN A 346 24.58 2.26 -1.28
N VAL A 347 23.79 1.63 -0.41
CA VAL A 347 24.29 0.51 0.38
C VAL A 347 24.37 -0.67 -0.60
N LEU A 348 25.58 -0.99 -1.06
CA LEU A 348 25.81 -2.23 -1.79
C LEU A 348 25.60 -3.39 -0.81
N GLU A 349 24.77 -4.34 -1.23
CA GLU A 349 24.38 -5.54 -0.50
C GLU A 349 25.60 -6.23 0.14
N GLY A 350 25.48 -6.55 1.43
CA GLY A 350 26.41 -7.35 2.21
C GLY A 350 25.71 -8.53 2.84
#